data_AF-A0A933DZC2-F1
#
_entry.id   AF-A0A933DZC2-F1
#
_cell.length_a   1.000
_cell.length_b   1.000
_cell.length_c   1.000
_cell.angle_alpha   90.00
_cell.angle_beta   90.00
_cell.angle_gamma   90.00
#
_symmetry.space_group_name_H-M   'P 1'
#
loop_
_entity.id
_entity.type
_entity.pdbx_description
1 polymer ?
#
loop_
_entity_poly.entity_id
_entity_poly.type
_entity_poly.pdbx_seq_one_letter_code
_entity_poly.pdbx_strand_id
1 'polypeptide(L)'
;ASGHLNPAAKLYFLYRDIDIDFAWQGKGSRPARYGMDFSTNLTSNFEIHGEWARIRQITRQVTDSTGRVTTSVGDATSYLLGLRYLTESDTTYIAEYYRNGTGYSEQEFQQFYQLVNAAFTQFDQTGNPVLVQKALALSRGSYGRPNPGKDYLYFRAQQKDALGIVYFQAALTAMMNWQDRSYQVTPELSYTGVNNLELRLKVFMLQGGSATDFGEKQNSRKLEIYARYYF
;
A
#
# COMPACT_ATOMS: atom_id res chain seq x y z
N ALA A 1 0.58 -35.84 10.96
CA ALA A 1 -0.15 -34.56 10.78
C ALA A 1 -0.16 -34.21 9.29
N SER A 2 -1.23 -34.57 8.58
CA SER A 2 -1.42 -34.24 7.17
C SER A 2 -2.05 -32.86 7.01
N GLY A 3 -1.57 -32.04 6.07
CA GLY A 3 -2.22 -30.76 5.70
C GLY A 3 -1.54 -29.47 6.19
N HIS A 4 -0.41 -29.54 6.91
CA HIS A 4 0.29 -28.34 7.36
C HIS A 4 1.35 -27.79 6.39
N LEU A 5 1.77 -28.59 5.41
CA LEU A 5 2.81 -28.20 4.46
C LEU A 5 2.19 -27.36 3.33
N ASN A 6 2.78 -26.20 3.06
CA ASN A 6 2.52 -25.40 1.86
C ASN A 6 3.77 -25.51 0.97
N PRO A 7 3.89 -26.51 0.07
CA PRO A 7 5.05 -26.62 -0.80
C PRO A 7 5.16 -25.36 -1.65
N ALA A 8 6.37 -24.91 -1.95
CA ALA A 8 6.60 -23.71 -2.73
C ALA A 8 7.79 -23.88 -3.66
N ALA A 9 7.77 -23.17 -4.77
CA ALA A 9 8.85 -23.10 -5.73
C ALA A 9 8.99 -21.66 -6.24
N LYS A 10 10.23 -21.26 -6.52
CA LYS A 10 10.55 -20.02 -7.24
C LYS A 10 11.44 -20.39 -8.42
N LEU A 11 11.16 -19.80 -9.58
CA LEU A 11 11.96 -19.91 -10.79
C LEU A 11 12.32 -18.50 -11.21
N TYR A 12 13.62 -18.25 -11.42
CA TYR A 12 14.15 -17.00 -11.95
C TYR A 12 14.83 -17.28 -13.28
N PHE A 13 14.65 -16.40 -14.26
CA PHE A 13 15.48 -16.41 -15.47
C PHE A 13 15.53 -15.04 -16.13
N LEU A 14 16.62 -14.83 -16.88
CA LEU A 14 16.84 -13.66 -17.73
C LEU A 14 16.62 -14.08 -19.19
N TYR A 15 15.74 -13.37 -19.91
CA TYR A 15 15.48 -13.63 -21.33
C TYR A 15 15.38 -12.32 -22.12
N ARG A 16 16.29 -12.12 -23.07
CA ARG A 16 16.36 -10.90 -23.91
C ARG A 16 16.34 -9.60 -23.09
N ASP A 17 17.19 -9.54 -22.07
CA ASP A 17 17.30 -8.40 -21.14
C ASP A 17 16.05 -8.14 -20.27
N ILE A 18 15.12 -9.11 -20.24
CA ILE A 18 13.96 -9.12 -19.36
C ILE A 18 14.26 -10.06 -18.20
N ASP A 19 14.32 -9.52 -16.99
CA ASP A 19 14.30 -10.29 -15.75
C ASP A 19 12.88 -10.81 -15.52
N ILE A 20 12.72 -12.11 -15.30
CA ILE A 20 11.42 -12.73 -15.06
C ILE A 20 11.52 -13.69 -13.86
N ASP A 21 10.61 -13.51 -12.91
CA ASP A 21 10.44 -14.39 -11.77
C ASP A 21 9.05 -15.02 -11.79
N PHE A 22 8.99 -16.29 -11.40
CA PHE A 22 7.75 -17.00 -11.08
C PHE A 22 7.82 -17.56 -9.68
N ALA A 23 6.74 -17.40 -8.93
CA ALA A 23 6.57 -17.96 -7.61
C ALA A 23 5.29 -18.78 -7.54
N TRP A 24 5.36 -19.95 -6.92
CA TRP A 24 4.20 -20.79 -6.66
C TRP A 24 4.22 -21.27 -5.21
N GLN A 25 3.05 -21.29 -4.59
CA GLN A 25 2.82 -21.92 -3.30
C GLN A 25 1.57 -22.79 -3.37
N GLY A 26 1.73 -24.09 -3.16
CA GLY A 26 0.64 -25.06 -3.07
C GLY A 26 -0.24 -24.85 -1.85
N LYS A 27 -1.47 -25.38 -1.93
CA LYS A 27 -2.45 -25.36 -0.83
C LYS A 27 -1.98 -26.25 0.34
N GLY A 28 -2.27 -25.81 1.56
CA GLY A 28 -1.93 -26.46 2.82
C GLY A 28 -2.66 -25.75 3.96
N SER A 29 -1.93 -25.28 4.98
CA SER A 29 -2.49 -24.39 6.02
C SER A 29 -2.91 -23.02 5.46
N ARG A 30 -2.31 -22.61 4.34
CA ARG A 30 -2.62 -21.38 3.62
C ARG A 30 -3.25 -21.66 2.26
N PRO A 31 -4.06 -20.73 1.72
CA PRO A 31 -4.58 -20.86 0.36
C PRO A 31 -3.46 -20.83 -0.68
N ALA A 32 -3.67 -21.51 -1.81
CA ALA A 32 -2.69 -21.57 -2.90
C ALA A 32 -2.44 -20.19 -3.49
N ARG A 33 -1.18 -19.94 -3.90
CA ARG A 33 -0.73 -18.66 -4.44
C ARG A 33 0.12 -18.86 -5.69
N TYR A 34 0.00 -17.91 -6.59
CA TYR A 34 0.76 -17.80 -7.82
C TYR A 34 1.28 -16.37 -7.91
N GLY A 35 2.50 -16.21 -8.37
CA GLY A 35 3.16 -14.93 -8.56
C GLY A 35 4.00 -14.97 -9.82
N MET A 36 4.04 -13.84 -10.52
CA MET A 36 4.94 -13.59 -11.62
C MET A 36 5.35 -12.13 -11.55
N ASP A 37 6.62 -11.83 -11.78
CA ASP A 37 7.07 -10.47 -11.99
C ASP A 37 8.04 -10.40 -13.17
N PHE A 38 8.16 -9.20 -13.72
CA PHE A 38 9.14 -8.91 -14.77
C PHE A 38 9.68 -7.49 -14.62
N SER A 39 10.91 -7.27 -15.09
CA SER A 39 11.47 -5.94 -15.33
C SER A 39 12.37 -5.94 -16.56
N THR A 40 12.38 -4.83 -17.30
CA THR A 40 13.28 -4.63 -18.43
C THR A 40 13.56 -3.15 -18.64
N ASN A 41 14.80 -2.85 -19.00
CA ASN A 41 15.18 -1.53 -19.49
C ASN A 41 14.81 -1.44 -20.98
N LEU A 42 13.92 -0.50 -21.33
CA LEU A 42 13.58 -0.19 -22.73
C LEU A 42 14.65 0.71 -23.37
N THR A 43 15.25 1.57 -22.56
CA THR A 43 16.48 2.32 -22.83
C THR A 43 17.34 2.33 -21.56
N SER A 44 18.58 2.82 -21.63
CA SER A 44 19.46 2.90 -20.44
C SER A 44 18.90 3.71 -19.28
N ASN A 45 17.88 4.55 -19.55
CA ASN A 45 17.29 5.46 -18.60
C ASN A 45 15.77 5.30 -18.45
N PHE A 46 15.16 4.30 -19.11
CA PHE A 46 13.72 4.04 -19.02
C PHE A 46 13.45 2.54 -18.82
N GLU A 47 12.78 2.22 -17.73
CA GLU A 47 12.46 0.86 -17.30
C GLU A 47 10.95 0.68 -17.19
N ILE A 48 10.48 -0.50 -17.56
CA ILE A 48 9.13 -0.98 -17.30
C ILE A 48 9.20 -2.24 -16.45
N HIS A 49 8.38 -2.31 -15.42
CA HIS A 49 8.27 -3.45 -14.54
C HIS A 49 6.82 -3.77 -14.23
N GLY A 50 6.55 -5.01 -13.88
CA GLY A 50 5.21 -5.41 -13.48
C GLY A 50 5.22 -6.65 -12.62
N GLU A 51 4.22 -6.72 -11.76
CA GLU A 51 3.99 -7.87 -10.88
C GLU A 51 2.55 -8.34 -11.06
N TRP A 52 2.33 -9.64 -10.94
CA TRP A 52 1.03 -10.27 -10.92
C TRP A 52 1.01 -11.31 -9.81
N ALA A 53 -0.05 -11.32 -9.01
CA ALA A 53 -0.24 -12.31 -7.98
C ALA A 53 -1.70 -12.77 -7.92
N ARG A 54 -1.90 -14.08 -7.70
CA ARG A 54 -3.22 -14.66 -7.50
C ARG A 54 -3.26 -15.56 -6.28
N ILE A 55 -4.21 -15.29 -5.39
CA ILE A 55 -4.51 -16.10 -4.21
C ILE A 55 -5.86 -16.79 -4.43
N ARG A 56 -5.91 -18.11 -4.31
CA ARG A 56 -7.16 -18.88 -4.46
C ARG A 56 -7.93 -18.92 -3.15
N GLN A 57 -9.26 -18.88 -3.21
CA GLN A 57 -10.14 -19.13 -2.04
C GLN A 57 -9.73 -18.34 -0.77
N ILE A 58 -9.37 -17.07 -0.90
CA ILE A 58 -9.08 -16.20 0.24
C ILE A 58 -10.38 -15.78 0.93
N THR A 59 -10.35 -15.80 2.25
CA THR A 59 -11.45 -15.38 3.11
C THR A 59 -11.29 -13.92 3.48
N ARG A 60 -12.33 -13.11 3.29
CA ARG A 60 -12.38 -11.68 3.62
C ARG A 60 -13.64 -11.36 4.41
N GLN A 61 -13.54 -10.44 5.37
CA GLN A 61 -14.71 -10.00 6.14
C GLN A 61 -15.27 -8.70 5.55
N VAL A 62 -16.54 -8.73 5.16
CA VAL A 62 -17.27 -7.57 4.66
C VAL A 62 -18.34 -7.21 5.67
N THR A 63 -18.50 -5.92 5.97
CA THR A 63 -19.54 -5.46 6.90
C THR A 63 -20.52 -4.56 6.19
N ASP A 64 -21.74 -4.51 6.68
CA ASP A 64 -22.68 -3.42 6.40
C ASP A 64 -22.73 -2.38 7.53
N SER A 65 -23.46 -1.30 7.28
CA SER A 65 -23.62 -0.16 8.20
C SER A 65 -24.37 -0.52 9.48
N THR A 66 -25.11 -1.64 9.50
CA THR A 66 -25.77 -2.17 10.71
C THR A 66 -24.83 -3.00 11.58
N GLY A 67 -23.63 -3.28 11.07
CA GLY A 67 -22.62 -4.09 11.74
C GLY A 67 -22.78 -5.57 11.45
N ARG A 68 -23.58 -5.99 10.48
CA ARG A 68 -23.64 -7.40 10.07
C ARG A 68 -22.36 -7.73 9.31
N VAL A 69 -21.62 -8.72 9.79
CA VAL A 69 -20.38 -9.18 9.17
C VAL A 69 -20.67 -10.42 8.35
N THR A 70 -20.30 -10.37 7.08
CA THR A 70 -20.37 -11.47 6.14
C THR A 70 -18.96 -11.89 5.75
N THR A 71 -18.81 -13.19 5.48
CA THR A 71 -17.55 -13.75 5.04
C THR A 71 -17.62 -13.97 3.53
N SER A 72 -16.79 -13.25 2.78
CA SER A 72 -16.61 -13.42 1.35
C SER A 72 -15.45 -14.39 1.11
N VAL A 73 -15.68 -15.47 0.38
CA VAL A 73 -14.63 -16.39 -0.08
C VAL A 73 -14.53 -16.28 -1.59
N GLY A 74 -13.32 -16.01 -2.10
CA GLY A 74 -13.12 -15.87 -3.54
C GLY A 74 -11.65 -15.91 -3.93
N ASP A 75 -11.37 -15.86 -5.22
CA ASP A 75 -10.02 -15.64 -5.70
C ASP A 75 -9.69 -14.14 -5.66
N ALA A 76 -8.47 -13.81 -5.27
CA ALA A 76 -7.95 -12.45 -5.29
C ALA A 76 -6.81 -12.36 -6.30
N THR A 77 -6.91 -11.40 -7.23
CA THR A 77 -5.86 -11.09 -8.21
C THR A 77 -5.33 -9.69 -7.94
N SER A 78 -4.05 -9.59 -7.60
CA SER A 78 -3.31 -8.34 -7.50
C SER A 78 -2.38 -8.19 -8.71
N TYR A 79 -2.13 -6.96 -9.12
CA TYR A 79 -1.08 -6.68 -10.09
C TYR A 79 -0.54 -5.26 -9.93
N LEU A 80 0.70 -5.07 -10.31
CA LEU A 80 1.39 -3.78 -10.37
C LEU A 80 1.94 -3.60 -11.78
N LEU A 81 1.81 -2.39 -12.32
CA LEU A 81 2.53 -1.98 -13.52
C LEU A 81 3.22 -0.66 -13.22
N GLY A 82 4.54 -0.64 -13.42
CA GLY A 82 5.40 0.47 -13.07
C GLY A 82 6.28 0.91 -14.22
N LEU A 83 6.61 2.19 -14.18
CA LEU A 83 7.58 2.84 -15.05
C LEU A 83 8.60 3.57 -14.19
N ARG A 84 9.86 3.51 -14.58
CA ARG A 84 10.94 4.29 -13.98
C ARG A 84 11.71 5.03 -15.06
N TYR A 85 11.94 6.32 -14.87
CA TYR A 85 12.71 7.17 -15.77
C TYR A 85 13.82 7.90 -15.02
N LEU A 86 15.04 7.89 -15.57
CA LEU A 86 16.19 8.63 -15.05
C LEU A 86 16.55 9.77 -16.02
N THR A 87 16.57 11.01 -15.55
CA THR A 87 17.02 12.14 -16.37
C THR A 87 18.55 12.23 -16.40
N GLU A 88 19.07 13.03 -17.33
CA GLU A 88 20.50 13.39 -17.38
C GLU A 88 20.96 14.14 -16.13
N SER A 89 20.06 14.87 -15.47
CA SER A 89 20.30 15.53 -14.19
C SER A 89 20.18 14.60 -12.98
N ASP A 90 20.19 13.28 -13.20
CA ASP A 90 20.04 12.25 -12.15
C ASP A 90 18.72 12.34 -11.35
N THR A 91 17.68 12.92 -11.93
CA THR A 91 16.33 12.90 -11.35
C THR A 91 15.67 11.57 -11.71
N THR A 92 15.26 10.81 -10.69
CA THR A 92 14.48 9.58 -10.88
C THR A 92 12.99 9.88 -10.74
N TYR A 93 12.21 9.48 -11.75
CA TYR A 93 10.76 9.46 -11.72
C TYR A 93 10.27 8.02 -11.70
N ILE A 94 9.27 7.73 -10.87
CA ILE A 94 8.59 6.45 -10.78
C ILE A 94 7.09 6.72 -10.86
N ALA A 95 6.39 5.97 -11.69
CA ALA A 95 4.93 5.99 -11.77
C ALA A 95 4.41 4.56 -11.79
N GLU A 96 3.48 4.22 -10.89
CA GLU A 96 2.96 2.87 -10.76
C GLU A 96 1.45 2.88 -10.59
N TYR A 97 0.79 1.91 -11.21
CA TYR A 97 -0.57 1.53 -10.88
C TYR A 97 -0.54 0.19 -10.16
N TYR A 98 -1.16 0.15 -8.98
CA TYR A 98 -1.25 -1.05 -8.16
C TYR A 98 -2.71 -1.40 -7.91
N ARG A 99 -3.09 -2.63 -8.28
CA ARG A 99 -4.35 -3.25 -7.89
C ARG A 99 -4.12 -4.28 -6.79
N ASN A 100 -4.75 -4.07 -5.64
CA ASN A 100 -4.82 -5.00 -4.53
C ASN A 100 -6.08 -5.88 -4.63
N GLY A 101 -5.92 -7.13 -5.05
CA GLY A 101 -7.03 -8.09 -5.16
C GLY A 101 -7.70 -8.46 -3.84
N THR A 102 -7.05 -8.17 -2.71
CA THR A 102 -7.60 -8.40 -1.36
C THR A 102 -8.19 -7.13 -0.73
N GLY A 103 -8.12 -6.00 -1.44
CA GLY A 103 -8.59 -4.72 -0.97
C GLY A 103 -10.12 -4.61 -0.91
N TYR A 104 -10.59 -3.57 -0.24
CA TYR A 104 -11.99 -3.19 -0.12
C TYR A 104 -12.35 -2.14 -1.17
N SER A 105 -13.54 -2.25 -1.76
CA SER A 105 -14.05 -1.20 -2.64
C SER A 105 -14.51 0.02 -1.86
N GLU A 106 -14.64 1.14 -2.56
CA GLU A 106 -15.24 2.37 -2.04
C GLU A 106 -16.56 2.11 -1.28
N GLN A 107 -17.48 1.33 -1.85
CA GLN A 107 -18.74 0.99 -1.16
C GLN A 107 -18.52 0.20 0.15
N GLU A 108 -17.55 -0.72 0.18
CA GLU A 108 -17.23 -1.49 1.38
C GLU A 108 -16.62 -0.57 2.46
N PHE A 109 -15.80 0.42 2.06
CA PHE A 109 -15.34 1.47 2.98
C PHE A 109 -16.47 2.33 3.51
N GLN A 110 -17.36 2.81 2.63
CA GLN A 110 -18.51 3.61 3.03
C GLN A 110 -19.37 2.90 4.06
N GLN A 111 -19.65 1.61 3.86
CA GLN A 111 -20.41 0.83 4.85
C GLN A 111 -19.65 0.67 6.17
N PHE A 112 -18.34 0.44 6.13
CA PHE A 112 -17.53 0.35 7.35
C PHE A 112 -17.49 1.67 8.12
N TYR A 113 -17.27 2.81 7.47
CA TYR A 113 -17.24 4.11 8.15
C TYR A 113 -18.62 4.55 8.63
N GLN A 114 -19.70 4.21 7.92
CA GLN A 114 -21.06 4.38 8.42
C GLN A 114 -21.31 3.56 9.68
N LEU A 115 -20.84 2.31 9.73
CA LEU A 115 -20.87 1.48 10.94
C LEU A 115 -20.11 2.14 12.10
N VAL A 116 -18.91 2.67 11.86
CA VAL A 116 -18.12 3.37 12.88
C VAL A 116 -18.91 4.55 13.46
N ASN A 117 -19.49 5.38 12.59
CA ASN A 117 -20.30 6.54 13.01
C ASN A 117 -21.55 6.13 13.80
N ALA A 118 -22.26 5.08 13.34
CA ALA A 118 -23.42 4.55 14.04
C ALA A 118 -23.05 3.95 15.41
N ALA A 119 -21.90 3.28 15.49
CA ALA A 119 -21.38 2.70 16.72
C ALA A 119 -21.11 3.75 17.79
N PHE A 120 -20.41 4.83 17.43
CA PHE A 120 -20.13 5.92 18.37
C PHE A 120 -21.40 6.67 18.75
N THR A 121 -22.29 6.96 17.79
CA THR A 121 -23.58 7.60 18.07
C THR A 121 -24.41 6.79 19.09
N GLN A 122 -24.50 5.47 18.91
CA GLN A 122 -25.20 4.59 19.85
C GLN A 122 -24.52 4.55 21.23
N PHE A 123 -23.18 4.49 21.26
CA PHE A 123 -22.42 4.47 22.49
C PHE A 123 -22.63 5.76 23.31
N ASP A 124 -22.61 6.91 22.65
CA ASP A 124 -22.84 8.21 23.32
C ASP A 124 -24.25 8.32 23.90
N GLN A 125 -25.25 7.72 23.23
CA GLN A 125 -26.65 7.75 23.67
C GLN A 125 -26.98 6.74 24.76
N THR A 126 -26.35 5.56 24.74
CA THR A 126 -26.78 4.40 25.56
C THR A 126 -25.71 3.85 26.50
N GLY A 127 -24.45 4.26 26.33
CA GLY A 127 -23.30 3.68 27.00
C GLY A 127 -22.95 2.25 26.57
N ASN A 128 -23.66 1.66 25.59
CA ASN A 128 -23.45 0.28 25.17
C ASN A 128 -22.25 0.15 24.20
N PRO A 129 -21.15 -0.53 24.58
CA PRO A 129 -19.92 -0.56 23.79
C PRO A 129 -19.91 -1.64 22.69
N VAL A 130 -20.94 -2.48 22.58
CA VAL A 130 -20.93 -3.68 21.73
C VAL A 130 -20.63 -3.35 20.25
N LEU A 131 -21.29 -2.32 19.70
CA LEU A 131 -21.10 -1.95 18.29
C LEU A 131 -19.72 -1.31 18.06
N VAL A 132 -19.21 -0.55 19.03
CA VAL A 132 -17.86 0.04 19.00
C VAL A 132 -16.79 -1.06 19.03
N GLN A 133 -16.93 -2.05 19.92
CA GLN A 133 -16.02 -3.19 20.00
C GLN A 133 -15.99 -3.98 18.68
N LYS A 134 -17.15 -4.12 18.02
CA LYS A 134 -17.26 -4.77 16.71
C LYS A 134 -16.55 -3.99 15.61
N ALA A 135 -16.78 -2.68 15.52
CA ALA A 135 -16.10 -1.80 14.57
C ALA A 135 -14.57 -1.81 14.78
N LEU A 136 -14.12 -1.81 16.05
CA LEU A 136 -12.71 -1.90 16.40
C LEU A 136 -12.08 -3.24 15.96
N ALA A 137 -12.79 -4.35 16.13
CA ALA A 137 -12.32 -5.66 15.69
C ALA A 137 -12.12 -5.72 14.16
N LEU A 138 -13.08 -5.16 13.41
CA LEU A 138 -13.00 -5.04 11.95
C LEU A 138 -11.88 -4.09 11.51
N SER A 139 -11.66 -2.99 12.23
CA SER A 139 -10.53 -2.08 11.98
C SER A 139 -9.19 -2.80 12.15
N ARG A 140 -8.95 -3.45 13.28
CA ARG A 140 -7.68 -4.15 13.56
C ARG A 140 -7.43 -5.33 12.63
N GLY A 141 -8.47 -6.08 12.28
CA GLY A 141 -8.36 -7.28 11.46
C GLY A 141 -8.32 -7.02 9.95
N SER A 142 -8.97 -5.95 9.49
CA SER A 142 -9.34 -5.79 8.07
C SER A 142 -9.18 -4.35 7.58
N TYR A 143 -10.08 -3.45 7.96
CA TYR A 143 -10.26 -2.14 7.32
C TYR A 143 -9.22 -1.09 7.76
N GLY A 144 -8.55 -1.29 8.89
CA GLY A 144 -7.55 -0.36 9.44
C GLY A 144 -6.11 -0.66 8.99
N ARG A 145 -5.90 -1.62 8.08
CA ARG A 145 -4.58 -1.90 7.51
C ARG A 145 -4.08 -0.72 6.66
N PRO A 146 -2.76 -0.54 6.49
CA PRO A 146 -2.26 0.41 5.50
C PRO A 146 -2.78 0.07 4.10
N ASN A 147 -3.23 1.09 3.36
CA ASN A 147 -3.74 1.00 1.99
C ASN A 147 -4.75 -0.16 1.79
N PRO A 148 -5.90 -0.14 2.50
CA PRO A 148 -6.86 -1.25 2.48
C PRO A 148 -7.72 -1.31 1.21
N GLY A 149 -7.63 -0.32 0.32
CA GLY A 149 -8.40 -0.20 -0.92
C GLY A 149 -7.92 -1.13 -2.04
N LYS A 150 -8.64 -1.17 -3.18
CA LYS A 150 -8.26 -2.05 -4.31
C LYS A 150 -7.36 -1.41 -5.34
N ASP A 151 -7.41 -0.10 -5.57
CA ASP A 151 -6.71 0.52 -6.70
C ASP A 151 -5.97 1.77 -6.26
N TYR A 152 -4.66 1.81 -6.53
CA TYR A 152 -3.81 2.93 -6.16
C TYR A 152 -2.96 3.39 -7.35
N LEU A 153 -2.84 4.70 -7.49
CA LEU A 153 -1.79 5.32 -8.29
C LEU A 153 -0.70 5.82 -7.38
N TYR A 154 0.53 5.53 -7.75
CA TYR A 154 1.74 5.96 -7.06
C TYR A 154 2.62 6.75 -8.01
N PHE A 155 3.17 7.84 -7.51
CA PHE A 155 4.15 8.64 -8.22
C PHE A 155 5.25 9.06 -7.25
N ARG A 156 6.51 9.03 -7.70
CA ARG A 156 7.64 9.56 -6.96
C ARG A 156 8.59 10.27 -7.90
N ALA A 157 8.98 11.47 -7.55
CA ALA A 157 10.11 12.18 -8.13
C ALA A 157 11.21 12.32 -7.06
N GLN A 158 12.46 12.05 -7.42
CA GLN A 158 13.58 12.07 -6.49
C GLN A 158 14.82 12.63 -7.18
N GLN A 159 15.42 13.64 -6.57
CA GLN A 159 16.67 14.25 -7.00
C GLN A 159 17.76 13.94 -5.97
N LYS A 160 18.85 13.33 -6.41
CA LYS A 160 20.10 13.24 -5.64
C LYS A 160 20.87 14.56 -5.77
N ASP A 161 21.68 14.89 -4.77
CA ASP A 161 22.48 16.12 -4.72
C ASP A 161 21.67 17.39 -5.05
N ALA A 162 20.44 17.46 -4.54
CA ALA A 162 19.50 18.52 -4.83
C ALA A 162 20.06 19.88 -4.35
N LEU A 163 19.70 20.95 -5.07
CA LEU A 163 20.18 22.31 -4.81
C LEU A 163 21.73 22.46 -4.91
N GLY A 164 22.42 21.48 -5.50
CA GLY A 164 23.88 21.45 -5.60
C GLY A 164 24.59 21.04 -4.30
N ILE A 165 23.86 20.49 -3.32
CA ILE A 165 24.42 20.05 -2.04
C ILE A 165 24.67 18.54 -2.09
N VAL A 166 25.94 18.13 -1.97
CA VAL A 166 26.33 16.71 -2.02
C VAL A 166 25.69 15.94 -0.86
N TYR A 167 25.16 14.74 -1.14
CA TYR A 167 24.44 13.87 -0.20
C TYR A 167 23.11 14.42 0.32
N PHE A 168 22.62 15.52 -0.26
CA PHE A 168 21.30 16.06 0.01
C PHE A 168 20.32 15.57 -1.04
N GLN A 169 19.29 14.86 -0.61
CA GLN A 169 18.28 14.29 -1.48
C GLN A 169 16.93 14.95 -1.21
N ALA A 170 16.26 15.36 -2.27
CA ALA A 170 14.89 15.86 -2.23
C ALA A 170 13.99 14.90 -3.00
N ALA A 171 12.84 14.56 -2.44
CA ALA A 171 11.84 13.72 -3.09
C ALA A 171 10.43 14.23 -2.85
N LEU A 172 9.54 13.95 -3.80
CA LEU A 172 8.12 14.15 -3.69
C LEU A 172 7.43 12.84 -4.04
N THR A 173 6.67 12.29 -3.10
CA THR A 173 5.83 11.11 -3.32
C THR A 173 4.36 11.52 -3.34
N ALA A 174 3.57 10.99 -4.26
CA ALA A 174 2.13 11.11 -4.28
C ALA A 174 1.50 9.72 -4.41
N MET A 175 0.47 9.45 -3.63
CA MET A 175 -0.29 8.22 -3.67
C MET A 175 -1.78 8.56 -3.64
N MET A 176 -2.55 8.00 -4.57
CA MET A 176 -3.99 8.24 -4.66
C MET A 176 -4.72 6.91 -4.71
N ASN A 177 -5.78 6.76 -3.91
CA ASN A 177 -6.74 5.68 -4.11
C ASN A 177 -7.61 6.06 -5.31
N TRP A 178 -7.53 5.26 -6.38
CA TRP A 178 -8.21 5.56 -7.65
C TRP A 178 -9.73 5.50 -7.53
N GLN A 179 -10.27 4.73 -6.59
CA GLN A 179 -11.71 4.55 -6.44
C GLN A 179 -12.37 5.77 -5.80
N ASP A 180 -11.90 6.17 -4.62
CA ASP A 180 -12.50 7.25 -3.84
C ASP A 180 -11.82 8.62 -4.06
N ARG A 181 -10.78 8.67 -4.89
CA ARG A 181 -10.00 9.87 -5.26
C ARG A 181 -9.31 10.57 -4.09
N SER A 182 -9.30 9.96 -2.90
CA SER A 182 -8.52 10.46 -1.78
C SER A 182 -7.04 10.20 -2.03
N TYR A 183 -6.18 11.08 -1.52
CA TYR A 183 -4.76 11.02 -1.81
C TYR A 183 -3.89 11.51 -0.66
N GLN A 184 -2.61 11.15 -0.74
CA GLN A 184 -1.54 11.59 0.11
C GLN A 184 -0.40 12.14 -0.73
N VAL A 185 0.12 13.31 -0.35
CA VAL A 185 1.36 13.87 -0.87
C VAL A 185 2.40 13.91 0.24
N THR A 186 3.63 13.55 -0.08
CA THR A 186 4.72 13.43 0.88
C THR A 186 6.02 13.97 0.29
N PRO A 187 6.32 15.28 0.47
CA PRO A 187 7.68 15.78 0.30
C PRO A 187 8.59 15.20 1.38
N GLU A 188 9.80 14.86 0.96
CA GLU A 188 10.86 14.27 1.77
C GLU A 188 12.18 14.98 1.46
N LEU A 189 12.93 15.31 2.51
CA LEU A 189 14.32 15.73 2.41
C LEU A 189 15.18 14.76 3.24
N SER A 190 16.34 14.38 2.75
CA SER A 190 17.30 13.60 3.53
C SER A 190 18.74 14.05 3.27
N TYR A 191 19.57 13.98 4.30
CA TYR A 191 20.96 14.36 4.25
C TYR A 191 21.83 13.31 4.94
N THR A 192 22.89 12.88 4.24
CA THR A 192 23.82 11.85 4.71
C THR A 192 25.29 12.25 4.60
N GLY A 193 25.57 13.56 4.43
CA GLY A 193 26.93 14.07 4.24
C GLY A 193 27.77 14.18 5.51
N VAL A 194 27.26 13.77 6.67
CA VAL A 194 28.01 13.72 7.93
C VAL A 194 28.27 12.26 8.27
N ASN A 195 29.53 11.94 8.55
CA ASN A 195 29.92 10.58 8.93
C ASN A 195 29.05 10.07 10.09
N ASN A 196 28.54 8.86 9.91
CA ASN A 196 27.73 8.15 10.88
C ASN A 196 26.39 8.82 11.22
N LEU A 197 25.93 9.85 10.50
CA LEU A 197 24.68 10.55 10.78
C LEU A 197 23.78 10.63 9.55
N GLU A 198 22.56 10.12 9.68
CA GLU A 198 21.48 10.31 8.71
C GLU A 198 20.43 11.24 9.28
N LEU A 199 20.08 12.27 8.51
CA LEU A 199 18.98 13.18 8.80
C LEU A 199 17.90 13.03 7.74
N ARG A 200 16.63 13.00 8.15
CA ARG A 200 15.50 12.95 7.24
C ARG A 200 14.31 13.74 7.78
N LEU A 201 13.65 14.47 6.90
CA LEU A 201 12.44 15.23 7.13
C LEU A 201 11.36 14.73 6.17
N LYS A 202 10.18 14.43 6.68
CA LYS A 202 9.00 14.08 5.87
C LYS A 202 7.80 14.90 6.30
N VAL A 203 7.05 15.41 5.34
CA VAL A 203 5.74 16.02 5.61
C VAL A 203 4.69 15.19 4.90
N PHE A 204 3.70 14.69 5.62
CA PHE A 204 2.57 13.98 5.07
C PHE A 204 1.40 14.93 5.00
N MET A 205 0.76 15.03 3.83
CA MET A 205 -0.45 15.81 3.60
C MET A 205 -1.48 14.89 2.97
N LEU A 206 -2.54 14.59 3.70
CA LEU A 206 -3.62 13.70 3.31
C LEU A 206 -4.86 14.52 3.02
N GLN A 207 -5.55 14.19 1.92
CA GLN A 207 -6.76 14.85 1.48
C GLN A 207 -7.78 13.81 1.04
N GLY A 208 -9.02 13.96 1.51
CA GLY A 208 -10.14 13.09 1.17
C GLY A 208 -11.42 13.56 1.83
N GLY A 209 -12.56 13.11 1.32
CA GLY A 209 -13.86 13.31 1.97
C GLY A 209 -14.10 12.34 3.11
N SER A 210 -15.23 12.48 3.79
CA SER A 210 -15.71 11.45 4.72
C SER A 210 -15.86 10.11 4.02
N ALA A 211 -15.59 9.03 4.76
CA ALA A 211 -15.61 7.65 4.31
C ALA A 211 -14.66 7.30 3.15
N THR A 212 -13.59 8.08 2.98
CA THR A 212 -12.51 7.79 2.02
C THR A 212 -11.23 7.34 2.72
N ASP A 213 -10.39 6.56 2.04
CA ASP A 213 -9.19 5.93 2.63
C ASP A 213 -8.24 6.95 3.29
N PHE A 214 -7.89 8.02 2.58
CA PHE A 214 -7.02 9.07 3.12
C PHE A 214 -7.76 10.15 3.92
N GLY A 215 -9.09 10.30 3.75
CA GLY A 215 -9.90 11.24 4.54
C GLY A 215 -10.18 10.76 5.96
N GLU A 216 -10.19 9.45 6.17
CA GLU A 216 -10.50 8.80 7.46
C GLU A 216 -9.25 8.36 8.23
N LYS A 217 -8.06 8.78 7.79
CA LYS A 217 -6.84 8.61 8.60
C LYS A 217 -6.94 9.50 9.84
N GLN A 218 -6.28 9.05 10.91
CA GLN A 218 -6.28 9.75 12.21
C GLN A 218 -5.76 11.20 12.12
N ASN A 219 -4.96 11.51 11.10
CA ASN A 219 -4.44 12.83 10.85
C ASN A 219 -4.53 13.20 9.37
N SER A 220 -4.81 14.48 9.10
CA SER A 220 -4.72 15.05 7.75
C SER A 220 -3.31 15.54 7.43
N ARG A 221 -2.48 15.81 8.45
CA ARG A 221 -1.10 16.26 8.31
C ARG A 221 -0.20 15.61 9.35
N LYS A 222 1.03 15.27 8.97
CA LYS A 222 2.06 14.74 9.88
C LYS A 222 3.42 15.30 9.50
N LEU A 223 4.18 15.76 10.48
CA LEU A 223 5.59 16.08 10.33
C LEU A 223 6.42 14.98 11.00
N GLU A 224 7.38 14.42 10.28
CA GLU A 224 8.35 13.49 10.84
C GLU A 224 9.76 14.04 10.66
N ILE A 225 10.49 14.11 11.77
CA ILE A 225 11.92 14.45 11.80
C ILE A 225 12.63 13.20 12.32
N TYR A 226 13.63 12.76 11.57
CA TYR A 226 14.39 11.55 11.86
C TYR A 226 15.87 11.87 11.89
N ALA A 227 16.56 11.45 12.96
CA ALA A 227 18.00 11.44 13.07
C ALA A 227 18.45 10.05 13.49
N ARG A 228 19.37 9.45 12.75
CA ARG A 228 19.98 8.16 13.09
C ARG A 228 21.48 8.28 13.11
N TYR A 229 22.07 7.83 14.21
CA TYR A 229 23.52 7.78 14.40
C TYR A 229 24.00 6.33 14.44
N TYR A 230 25.10 6.04 13.75
CA TYR A 230 25.76 4.73 13.75
C TYR A 230 27.07 4.80 14.55
N PHE A 231 27.38 3.75 15.31
CA PHE A 231 28.59 3.66 16.13
C PHE A 231 29.32 2.35 15.86
#